data_AF-A0A977KUE8-F1
#
_entry.id   AF-A0A977KUE8-F1
#
_cell.length_a   1.000
_cell.length_b   1.000
_cell.length_c   1.000
_cell.angle_alpha   90.00
_cell.angle_beta   90.00
_cell.angle_gamma   90.00
#
_symmetry.space_group_name_H-M   'P 1'
#
loop_
_entity.id
_entity.type
_entity.pdbx_description
1 polymer ?
#
loop_
_entity_poly.entity_id
_entity_poly.type
_entity_poly.pdbx_seq_one_letter_code
_entity_poly.pdbx_strand_id
1 'polypeptide(L)'
;MSGHKDEAFLRLKELLEPFGITQYYTDGWGAYERHIEPALHEVGKYNTQKIERKHLTLRTRIKRLARKTICFSKSIVMHDIVLGLFINRFEFGCLI
;
A
#
# COMPACT_ATOMS: atom_id res chain seq x y z
N MET A 1 -16.11 1.28 17.67
CA MET A 1 -14.63 1.24 17.67
C MET A 1 -14.15 0.94 16.25
N SER A 2 -13.70 1.94 15.46
CA SER A 2 -12.73 1.84 14.32
C SER A 2 -12.83 2.96 13.25
N GLY A 3 -13.64 4.01 13.42
CA GLY A 3 -13.93 4.99 12.34
C GLY A 3 -12.73 5.55 11.56
N HIS A 4 -11.60 5.82 12.22
CA HIS A 4 -10.40 6.34 11.54
C HIS A 4 -9.73 5.37 10.56
N LYS A 5 -9.85 4.06 10.78
CA LYS A 5 -9.19 3.08 9.92
C LYS A 5 -10.00 2.82 8.65
N ASP A 6 -11.33 2.88 8.76
CA ASP A 6 -12.25 2.79 7.64
C ASP A 6 -12.06 3.98 6.67
N GLU A 7 -11.83 5.19 7.19
CA GLU A 7 -11.57 6.38 6.38
C GLU A 7 -10.35 6.23 5.46
N ALA A 8 -9.27 5.63 5.96
CA ALA A 8 -8.07 5.39 5.16
C ALA A 8 -8.34 4.39 4.01
N PHE A 9 -9.13 3.35 4.26
CA PHE A 9 -9.51 2.40 3.23
C PHE A 9 -10.45 3.03 2.19
N LEU A 10 -11.41 3.85 2.61
CA LEU A 10 -12.32 4.55 1.70
C LEU A 10 -11.57 5.48 0.75
N ARG A 11 -10.61 6.26 1.27
CA ARG A 11 -9.73 7.09 0.42
C ARG A 11 -8.91 6.25 -0.56
N LEU A 12 -8.41 5.10 -0.12
CA LEU A 12 -7.72 4.17 -1.02
C LEU A 12 -8.67 3.65 -2.10
N LYS A 13 -9.90 3.29 -1.75
CA LYS A 13 -10.90 2.79 -2.70
C LYS A 13 -11.23 3.83 -3.77
N GLU A 14 -11.37 5.10 -3.39
CA GLU A 14 -11.54 6.22 -4.34
C GLU A 14 -10.37 6.33 -5.33
N LEU A 15 -9.12 6.21 -4.84
CA LEU A 15 -7.94 6.23 -5.71
C LEU A 15 -7.86 5.03 -6.66
N LEU A 16 -8.47 3.90 -6.27
CA LEU A 16 -8.47 2.67 -7.06
C LEU A 16 -9.61 2.61 -8.09
N GLU A 17 -10.63 3.46 -7.97
CA GLU A 17 -11.83 3.46 -8.82
C GLU A 17 -11.51 3.58 -10.33
N PRO A 18 -10.58 4.45 -10.78
CA PRO A 18 -10.23 4.57 -12.19
C PRO A 18 -9.58 3.31 -12.80
N PHE A 19 -9.09 2.38 -11.98
CA PHE A 19 -8.42 1.17 -12.45
C PHE A 19 -9.39 0.02 -12.73
N GLY A 20 -10.69 0.17 -12.43
CA GLY A 20 -11.71 -0.84 -12.73
C GLY A 20 -11.46 -2.19 -12.04
N ILE A 21 -10.97 -2.18 -10.80
CA ILE A 21 -10.60 -3.40 -10.07
C ILE A 21 -11.83 -4.25 -9.77
N THR A 22 -11.84 -5.48 -10.28
CA THR A 22 -12.94 -6.44 -10.11
C THR A 22 -12.69 -7.51 -9.05
N GLN A 23 -11.48 -7.61 -8.50
CA GLN A 23 -11.15 -8.64 -7.51
C GLN A 23 -10.18 -8.11 -6.45
N TYR A 24 -10.47 -8.39 -5.18
CA TYR A 24 -9.68 -7.98 -4.03
C TYR A 24 -9.20 -9.20 -3.25
N TYR A 25 -7.89 -9.27 -3.01
CA TYR A 25 -7.26 -10.30 -2.18
C TYR A 25 -6.75 -9.67 -0.88
N THR A 26 -7.23 -10.13 0.27
CA THR A 26 -6.88 -9.51 1.56
C THR A 26 -6.66 -10.53 2.68
N ASP A 27 -6.18 -10.06 3.82
CA ASP A 27 -5.96 -10.82 5.05
C ASP A 27 -7.21 -10.94 5.95
N GLY A 28 -8.38 -10.46 5.50
CA GLY A 28 -9.63 -10.55 6.26
C GLY A 28 -9.78 -9.44 7.30
N TRP A 29 -9.07 -8.31 7.13
CA TRP A 29 -9.28 -7.17 8.02
C TRP A 29 -10.70 -6.60 7.88
N GLY A 30 -11.41 -6.44 9.00
CA GLY A 30 -12.86 -6.14 8.99
C GLY A 30 -13.30 -4.84 8.29
N ALA A 31 -12.40 -3.90 7.97
CA ALA A 31 -12.77 -2.77 7.12
C ALA A 31 -12.97 -3.20 5.65
N TYR A 32 -12.18 -4.16 5.17
CA TYR A 32 -12.36 -4.74 3.84
C TYR A 32 -13.70 -5.46 3.74
N GLU A 33 -14.04 -6.27 4.75
CA GLU A 33 -15.31 -7.01 4.79
C GLU A 33 -16.54 -6.08 4.82
N ARG A 34 -16.43 -4.89 5.42
CA ARG A 34 -17.52 -3.90 5.47
C ARG A 34 -17.74 -3.14 4.17
N HIS A 35 -16.66 -2.90 3.41
CA HIS A 35 -16.65 -1.92 2.32
C HIS A 35 -16.37 -2.54 0.94
N ILE A 36 -16.03 -3.82 0.86
CA ILE A 36 -15.86 -4.59 -0.37
C ILE A 36 -17.03 -5.56 -0.49
N GLU A 37 -17.59 -5.69 -1.69
CA GLU A 37 -18.65 -6.66 -1.95
C GLU A 37 -18.11 -8.09 -1.80
N PRO A 38 -18.81 -9.00 -1.09
CA PRO A 38 -18.35 -10.37 -0.89
C PRO A 38 -18.06 -11.14 -2.18
N ALA A 39 -18.78 -10.83 -3.27
CA ALA A 39 -18.57 -11.44 -4.57
C ALA A 39 -17.21 -11.08 -5.21
N LEU A 40 -16.63 -9.93 -4.84
CA LEU A 40 -15.37 -9.42 -5.37
C LEU A 40 -14.20 -9.64 -4.38
N HIS A 41 -14.45 -10.31 -3.25
CA HIS A 41 -13.52 -10.37 -2.13
C HIS A 41 -13.09 -11.81 -1.84
N GLU A 42 -11.79 -12.06 -1.94
CA GLU A 42 -11.20 -13.32 -1.52
C GLU A 42 -10.25 -13.09 -0.34
N VAL A 43 -10.56 -13.75 0.78
CA VAL A 43 -9.74 -13.70 1.98
C VAL A 43 -8.81 -14.91 2.00
N GLY A 44 -7.50 -14.67 2.07
CA GLY A 44 -6.53 -15.75 2.13
C GLY A 44 -5.09 -15.29 1.99
N LYS A 45 -4.17 -16.11 2.50
CA LYS A 45 -2.72 -15.81 2.49
C LYS A 45 -2.07 -16.10 1.15
N TYR A 46 -2.67 -16.97 0.33
CA TYR A 46 -2.04 -17.42 -0.92
C TYR A 46 -1.76 -16.25 -1.86
N ASN A 47 -2.76 -15.38 -2.05
CA ASN A 47 -2.71 -14.25 -2.96
C ASN A 47 -2.09 -12.97 -2.36
N THR A 48 -1.85 -12.91 -1.03
CA THR A 48 -1.24 -11.74 -0.37
C THR A 48 0.29 -11.78 -0.30
N GLN A 49 0.91 -12.96 -0.49
CA GLN A 49 2.37 -13.14 -0.39
C GLN A 49 3.17 -12.17 -1.28
N LYS A 50 2.67 -11.89 -2.49
CA LYS A 50 3.36 -11.01 -3.45
C LYS A 50 3.44 -9.58 -2.93
N ILE A 51 2.33 -9.03 -2.42
CA ILE A 51 2.30 -7.66 -1.89
C ILE A 51 3.07 -7.55 -0.57
N GLU A 52 3.01 -8.58 0.28
CA GLU A 52 3.81 -8.66 1.51
C GLU A 52 5.32 -8.62 1.20
N ARG A 53 5.77 -9.37 0.19
CA ARG A 53 7.17 -9.34 -0.26
C ARG A 53 7.56 -7.97 -0.82
N LYS A 54 6.70 -7.33 -1.62
CA LYS A 54 6.95 -5.96 -2.11
C LYS A 54 7.10 -4.97 -0.95
N HIS A 55 6.22 -5.02 0.05
CA HIS A 55 6.31 -4.18 1.24
C HIS A 55 7.57 -4.46 2.07
N LEU A 56 8.02 -5.71 2.16
CA LEU A 56 9.29 -6.05 2.80
C LEU A 56 10.48 -5.44 2.05
N THR A 57 10.52 -5.56 0.72
CA THR A 57 11.57 -4.95 -0.11
C THR A 57 11.58 -3.43 0.02
N LEU A 58 10.41 -2.78 0.00
CA LEU A 58 10.27 -1.34 0.20
C LEU A 58 10.86 -0.88 1.54
N ARG A 59 10.44 -1.51 2.65
CA ARG A 59 10.93 -1.18 4.01
C ARG A 59 12.43 -1.43 4.17
N THR A 60 12.95 -2.49 3.54
CA THR A 60 14.37 -2.86 3.63
C THR A 60 15.26 -1.89 2.86
N ARG A 61 14.81 -1.45 1.68
CA ARG A 61 15.61 -0.59 0.78
C ARG A 61 15.45 0.89 1.13
N ILE A 62 14.27 1.32 1.55
CA ILE A 62 14.01 2.68 2.01
C ILE A 62 14.02 2.72 3.54
N LYS A 63 15.19 2.46 4.14
CA LYS A 63 15.37 2.49 5.60
C LYS A 63 14.98 3.85 6.21
N ARG A 64 15.04 4.92 5.41
CA ARG A 64 14.60 6.28 5.74
C ARG A 64 13.14 6.37 6.19
N LEU A 65 12.26 5.49 5.70
CA LEU A 65 10.85 5.45 6.10
C LEU A 65 10.62 4.63 7.38
N ALA A 66 11.44 3.60 7.62
CA ALA A 66 11.25 2.68 8.73
C ALA A 66 12.03 3.04 10.01
N ARG A 67 13.10 3.85 9.92
CA ARG A 67 13.98 4.16 11.07
C ARG A 67 14.13 5.66 11.28
N LYS A 68 13.42 6.18 12.29
CA LYS A 68 13.44 7.60 12.70
C LYS A 68 14.84 8.16 13.00
N THR A 69 15.75 7.34 13.51
CA THR A 69 17.04 7.82 14.06
C THR A 69 18.18 7.89 13.05
N ILE A 70 18.10 7.18 11.92
CA ILE A 70 19.26 7.02 11.02
C ILE A 70 19.16 7.90 9.78
N CYS A 71 17.98 8.00 9.17
CA CYS A 71 17.82 8.68 7.89
C CYS A 71 16.50 9.44 7.75
N PHE A 72 15.65 9.50 8.76
CA PHE A 72 14.30 10.04 8.61
C PHE A 72 14.32 11.55 8.31
N SER A 73 13.65 11.93 7.22
CA SER A 73 13.43 13.34 6.88
C SER A 73 12.22 13.87 7.65
N LYS A 74 12.27 15.13 8.11
CA LYS A 74 11.09 15.83 8.64
C LYS A 74 10.17 16.36 7.52
N SER A 75 10.69 16.48 6.30
CA SER A 75 9.94 16.95 5.13
C SER A 75 9.16 15.81 4.48
N ILE A 76 7.84 15.98 4.37
CA ILE A 76 6.93 15.07 3.65
C ILE A 76 7.31 14.98 2.17
N VAL A 77 7.66 16.11 1.55
CA VAL A 77 8.08 16.21 0.14
C VAL A 77 9.27 15.31 -0.14
N MET A 78 10.24 15.23 0.78
CA MET A 78 11.39 14.34 0.61
C MET A 78 11.01 12.86 0.66
N HIS A 79 10.00 12.49 1.46
CA HIS A 79 9.51 11.12 1.49
C HIS A 79 8.78 10.79 0.19
N ASP A 80 7.95 11.70 -0.32
CA ASP A 80 7.23 11.53 -1.59
C ASP A 80 8.19 11.38 -2.76
N ILE A 81 9.24 12.21 -2.82
CA ILE A 81 10.28 12.11 -3.86
C ILE A 81 10.98 10.74 -3.78
N VAL A 82 11.43 10.32 -2.60
CA VAL A 82 12.15 9.04 -2.45
C VAL A 82 11.26 7.85 -2.79
N LEU A 83 9.97 7.89 -2.40
CA LEU A 83 8.99 6.88 -2.77
C LEU A 83 8.75 6.85 -4.28
N GLY A 84 8.52 8.01 -4.90
CA GLY A 84 8.32 8.13 -6.34
C GLY A 84 9.51 7.63 -7.14
N LEU A 85 10.74 8.06 -6.79
CA LEU A 85 11.97 7.60 -7.44
C LEU A 85 12.15 6.07 -7.31
N PHE A 86 11.82 5.50 -6.14
CA PHE A 86 11.90 4.06 -5.94
C PHE A 86 10.89 3.31 -6.80
N ILE A 87 9.63 3.72 -6.79
CA ILE A 87 8.56 3.08 -7.56
C ILE A 87 8.85 3.17 -9.06
N ASN A 88 9.20 4.37 -9.56
CA ASN A 88 9.53 4.58 -10.96
C ASN A 88 10.67 3.67 -11.42
N ARG A 89 11.72 3.53 -10.60
CA ARG A 89 12.87 2.69 -10.94
C ARG A 89 12.57 1.19 -10.88
N PHE A 90 11.85 0.72 -9.86
CA PHE A 90 11.73 -0.72 -9.58
C PHE A 90 10.44 -1.37 -10.07
N GLU A 91 9.36 -0.60 -10.20
CA GLU A 91 8.07 -1.12 -10.67
C GLU A 91 7.82 -0.75 -12.14
N PHE A 92 8.27 0.43 -12.59
CA PHE A 92 8.06 0.92 -13.96
C PHE A 92 9.30 0.90 -14.85
N GLY A 93 10.49 0.61 -14.31
CA GLY A 93 11.74 0.57 -15.07
C GLY A 93 12.18 1.93 -15.65
N CYS A 94 11.57 3.03 -15.21
CA CYS A 94 11.94 4.37 -15.65
C CYS A 94 13.24 4.78 -14.97
N LEU A 95 14.30 4.95 -15.75
CA LEU A 95 15.48 5.69 -15.35
C LEU A 95 15.15 7.19 -15.49
N ILE A 96 15.06 7.86 -14.34
CA ILE A 96 15.04 9.32 -14.26
C ILE A 96 16.50 9.78 -14.23
#